data_AF-A0AA91DRV8-F1
#
_entry.id   AF-A0AA91DRV8-F1
#
_cell.length_a   1.000
_cell.length_b   1.000
_cell.length_c   1.000
_cell.angle_alpha   90.00
_cell.angle_beta   90.00
_cell.angle_gamma   90.00
#
_symmetry.space_group_name_H-M   'P 1'
#
loop_
_entity.id
_entity.type
_entity.pdbx_description
1 polymer ?
#
loop_
_entity_poly.entity_id
_entity_poly.type
_entity_poly.pdbx_seq_one_letter_code
_entity_poly.pdbx_strand_id
1 'polypeptide(L)'
;MKQSPAASPYAVTPELQSASTAVADAIALCKRLSDQLGATESQIKGLEADVEQLTAERATAEAALALADGDAVKALDKTALRLDSDLGAKERELRRLRARITALEVEGPKLHEAVRLRAQELDVELGLWCTDAADALTPEVEAAAKQLAAAIEKAHAIGGPTMRDFTDAAYVPRPSGFMRQRVNGGWYNAGANLLQPSPQGLGEEAAAIHSQISPIRQAALNGKVYPEYVPLARRPRPYVRKGIEVRQFGTPAPAADSAEQ
;
A
#
# COMPACT_ATOMS: atom_id res chain seq x y z
N MET A 1 15.77 19.25 40.58
CA MET A 1 14.64 19.01 39.66
C MET A 1 15.22 18.65 38.31
N LYS A 2 15.09 17.38 37.89
CA LYS A 2 15.55 16.93 36.57
C LYS A 2 14.56 17.50 35.55
N GLN A 3 15.02 18.42 34.70
CA GLN A 3 14.26 18.80 33.52
C GLN A 3 14.13 17.53 32.67
N SER A 4 12.90 17.04 32.48
CA SER A 4 12.64 16.09 31.39
C SER A 4 13.18 16.71 30.10
N PRO A 5 13.92 15.96 29.27
CA PRO A 5 14.31 16.47 27.97
C PRO A 5 13.04 16.88 27.24
N ALA A 6 12.94 18.15 26.85
CA ALA A 6 11.84 18.62 26.02
C ALA A 6 11.80 17.70 24.80
N ALA A 7 10.69 16.99 24.61
CA ALA A 7 10.52 16.15 23.44
C ALA A 7 10.76 17.02 22.20
N SER A 8 11.52 16.51 21.23
CA SER A 8 11.77 17.22 19.97
C SER A 8 10.42 17.67 19.39
N PRO A 9 10.27 18.93 18.98
CA PRO A 9 9.02 19.40 18.38
C PRO A 9 8.68 18.67 17.06
N TYR A 10 9.65 17.93 16.52
CA TYR A 10 9.52 17.11 15.32
C TYR A 10 9.32 15.62 15.62
N ALA A 11 9.13 15.23 16.89
CA ALA A 11 8.84 13.86 17.24
C ALA A 11 7.45 13.45 16.73
N VAL A 12 7.34 12.21 16.23
CA VAL A 12 6.05 11.62 15.87
C VAL A 12 5.20 11.49 17.13
N THR A 13 3.97 12.01 17.08
CA THR A 13 3.01 11.90 18.17
C THR A 13 2.46 10.48 18.28
N PRO A 14 2.08 10.01 19.49
CA PRO A 14 1.48 8.68 19.64
C PRO A 14 0.16 8.55 18.87
N GLU A 15 -0.59 9.64 18.69
CA GLU A 15 -1.80 9.71 17.88
C GLU A 15 -1.50 9.45 16.39
N LEU A 16 -0.51 10.15 15.83
CA LEU A 16 -0.08 9.96 14.44
C LEU A 16 0.44 8.53 14.19
N GLN A 17 1.21 8.00 15.16
CA GLN A 17 1.70 6.63 15.10
C GLN A 17 0.55 5.61 15.16
N SER A 18 -0.43 5.84 16.04
CA SER A 18 -1.60 4.98 16.18
C SER A 18 -2.46 4.98 14.91
N ALA A 19 -2.69 6.15 14.31
CA ALA A 19 -3.43 6.27 13.05
C ALA A 19 -2.72 5.52 11.90
N SER A 20 -1.39 5.62 11.84
CA SER A 20 -0.59 4.87 10.86
C SER A 20 -0.74 3.35 11.04
N THR A 21 -0.66 2.86 12.27
CA THR A 21 -0.88 1.44 12.58
C THR A 21 -2.31 0.99 12.25
N ALA A 22 -3.32 1.81 12.53
CA ALA A 22 -4.71 1.50 12.22
C ALA A 22 -4.97 1.30 10.71
N VAL A 23 -4.30 2.10 9.85
CA VAL A 23 -4.34 1.90 8.40
C VAL A 23 -3.70 0.57 8.01
N ALA A 24 -2.51 0.26 8.55
CA ALA A 24 -1.81 -0.98 8.27
C ALA A 24 -2.64 -2.22 8.69
N ASP A 25 -3.27 -2.16 9.85
CA ASP A 25 -4.13 -3.22 10.37
C ASP A 25 -5.39 -3.42 9.50
N ALA A 26 -6.05 -2.32 9.09
CA ALA A 26 -7.20 -2.38 8.20
C ALA A 26 -6.85 -3.02 6.84
N ILE A 27 -5.69 -2.67 6.28
CA ILE A 27 -5.17 -3.28 5.04
C ILE A 27 -4.88 -4.77 5.27
N ALA A 28 -4.30 -5.14 6.41
CA ALA A 28 -4.02 -6.53 6.75
C ALA A 28 -5.30 -7.37 6.86
N LEU A 29 -6.38 -6.82 7.41
CA LEU A 29 -7.69 -7.48 7.45
C LEU A 29 -8.25 -7.71 6.04
N CYS A 30 -8.16 -6.73 5.15
CA CYS A 30 -8.61 -6.88 3.77
C CYS A 30 -7.80 -7.95 3.01
N LYS A 31 -6.48 -8.03 3.25
CA LYS A 31 -5.64 -9.12 2.72
C LYS A 31 -6.10 -10.49 3.21
N ARG A 32 -6.33 -10.64 4.53
CA ARG A 32 -6.85 -11.89 5.11
C ARG A 32 -8.18 -12.31 4.49
N LEU A 33 -9.10 -11.36 4.27
CA LEU A 33 -10.37 -11.63 3.60
C LEU A 33 -10.13 -12.14 2.17
N SER A 34 -9.25 -11.49 1.41
CA SER A 34 -8.92 -11.91 0.04
C SER A 34 -8.30 -13.31 0.00
N ASP A 35 -7.41 -13.62 0.94
CA ASP A 35 -6.78 -14.95 1.06
C ASP A 35 -7.82 -16.02 1.42
N GLN A 36 -8.74 -15.71 2.33
CA GLN A 36 -9.85 -16.60 2.69
C GLN A 36 -10.80 -16.85 1.52
N LEU A 37 -11.13 -15.81 0.73
CA LEU A 37 -11.93 -15.94 -0.48
C LEU A 37 -11.23 -16.84 -1.51
N GLY A 38 -9.94 -16.61 -1.77
CA GLY A 38 -9.16 -17.42 -2.70
C GLY A 38 -9.01 -18.89 -2.26
N ALA A 39 -8.77 -19.12 -0.97
CA ALA A 39 -8.71 -20.47 -0.42
C ALA A 39 -10.07 -21.20 -0.52
N THR A 40 -11.17 -20.51 -0.23
CA THR A 40 -12.51 -21.08 -0.32
C THR A 40 -12.90 -21.36 -1.78
N GLU A 41 -12.54 -20.49 -2.72
CA GLU A 41 -12.76 -20.71 -4.16
C GLU A 41 -12.01 -21.94 -4.67
N SER A 42 -10.75 -22.12 -4.24
CA SER A 42 -9.96 -23.32 -4.57
C SER A 42 -10.60 -24.61 -4.05
N GLN A 43 -11.10 -24.59 -2.81
CA GLN A 43 -11.82 -25.73 -2.21
C GLN A 43 -13.11 -26.06 -2.98
N ILE A 44 -13.86 -25.04 -3.41
CA ILE A 44 -15.07 -25.25 -4.23
C ILE A 44 -14.72 -25.92 -5.55
N LYS A 45 -13.67 -25.46 -6.25
CA LYS A 45 -13.23 -26.09 -7.52
C LYS A 45 -12.84 -27.55 -7.33
N GLY A 46 -12.14 -27.87 -6.24
CA GLY A 46 -11.81 -29.25 -5.89
C GLY A 46 -13.06 -30.10 -5.63
N LEU A 47 -14.01 -29.58 -4.84
CA LEU A 47 -15.27 -30.29 -4.56
C LEU A 47 -16.16 -30.43 -5.80
N GLU A 48 -16.17 -29.47 -6.72
CA GLU A 48 -16.90 -29.56 -7.98
C GLU A 48 -16.35 -30.70 -8.84
N ALA A 49 -15.02 -30.84 -8.93
CA ALA A 49 -14.39 -31.96 -9.61
C ALA A 49 -14.70 -33.31 -8.93
N ASP A 50 -14.66 -33.38 -7.59
CA ASP A 50 -15.04 -34.57 -6.82
C ASP A 50 -16.51 -34.97 -7.11
N VAL A 51 -17.43 -33.99 -7.14
CA VAL A 51 -18.86 -34.24 -7.41
C VAL A 51 -19.06 -34.73 -8.84
N GLU A 52 -18.40 -34.14 -9.82
CA GLU A 52 -18.45 -34.61 -11.22
C GLU A 52 -17.94 -36.05 -11.34
N GLN A 53 -16.81 -36.37 -10.70
CA GLN A 53 -16.25 -37.72 -10.68
C GLN A 53 -17.21 -38.72 -10.03
N LEU A 54 -17.71 -38.43 -8.83
CA LEU A 54 -18.65 -39.30 -8.12
C LEU A 54 -19.96 -39.50 -8.91
N THR A 55 -20.42 -38.47 -9.62
CA THR A 55 -21.60 -38.57 -10.50
C THR A 55 -21.35 -39.53 -11.65
N ALA A 56 -20.16 -39.48 -12.27
CA ALA A 56 -19.78 -40.40 -13.33
C ALA A 56 -19.59 -41.85 -12.82
N GLU A 57 -18.98 -42.03 -11.66
CA GLU A 57 -18.82 -43.33 -10.99
C GLU A 57 -20.19 -43.94 -10.65
N ARG A 58 -21.11 -43.13 -10.12
CA ARG A 58 -22.49 -43.52 -9.83
C ARG A 58 -23.22 -43.98 -11.09
N ALA A 59 -23.17 -43.19 -12.18
CA ALA A 59 -23.79 -43.57 -13.45
C ALA A 59 -23.22 -44.89 -13.99
N THR A 60 -21.91 -45.12 -13.82
CA THR A 60 -21.26 -46.38 -14.20
C THR A 60 -21.75 -47.54 -13.35
N ALA A 61 -21.87 -47.36 -12.04
CA ALA A 61 -22.38 -48.36 -11.12
C ALA A 61 -23.86 -48.71 -11.38
N GLU A 62 -24.70 -47.71 -11.70
CA GLU A 62 -26.10 -47.90 -12.09
C GLU A 62 -26.21 -48.68 -13.41
N ALA A 63 -25.39 -48.36 -14.40
CA ALA A 63 -25.34 -49.11 -15.67
C ALA A 63 -24.90 -50.57 -15.46
N ALA A 64 -23.91 -50.81 -14.59
CA ALA A 64 -23.48 -52.15 -14.24
C ALA A 64 -24.57 -52.93 -13.49
N LEU A 65 -25.28 -52.27 -12.57
CA LEU A 65 -26.39 -52.87 -11.82
C LEU A 65 -27.53 -53.31 -12.75
N ALA A 66 -27.85 -52.51 -13.76
CA ALA A 66 -28.89 -52.83 -14.75
C ALA A 66 -28.57 -54.08 -15.59
N LEU A 67 -27.29 -54.47 -15.67
CA LEU A 67 -26.81 -55.63 -16.43
C LEU A 67 -26.42 -56.83 -15.52
N ALA A 68 -26.56 -56.69 -14.20
CA ALA A 68 -26.08 -57.69 -13.23
C ALA A 68 -27.14 -58.73 -12.88
N ASP A 69 -26.69 -59.97 -12.67
CA ASP A 69 -27.51 -61.09 -12.21
C ASP A 69 -26.95 -61.71 -10.92
N GLY A 70 -27.83 -62.36 -10.14
CA GLY A 70 -27.45 -63.13 -8.96
C GLY A 70 -26.80 -62.29 -7.85
N ASP A 71 -25.72 -62.79 -7.24
CA ASP A 71 -25.08 -62.17 -6.08
C ASP A 71 -24.40 -60.83 -6.40
N ALA A 72 -24.11 -60.55 -7.67
CA ALA A 72 -23.51 -59.28 -8.11
C ALA A 72 -24.45 -58.08 -7.91
N VAL A 73 -25.77 -58.29 -7.97
CA VAL A 73 -26.78 -57.24 -7.79
C VAL A 73 -26.67 -56.61 -6.41
N LYS A 74 -26.56 -57.41 -5.35
CA LYS A 74 -26.46 -56.92 -3.96
C LYS A 74 -25.17 -56.13 -3.73
N ALA A 75 -24.07 -56.56 -4.33
CA ALA A 75 -22.79 -55.87 -4.20
C ALA A 75 -22.83 -54.51 -4.91
N LEU A 76 -23.36 -54.47 -6.13
CA LEU A 76 -23.47 -53.25 -6.94
C LEU A 76 -24.48 -52.25 -6.34
N ASP A 77 -25.61 -52.73 -5.84
CA ASP A 77 -26.60 -51.89 -5.14
C ASP A 77 -25.99 -51.22 -3.90
N LYS A 78 -25.21 -51.98 -3.11
CA LYS A 78 -24.46 -51.43 -1.97
C LYS A 78 -23.44 -50.37 -2.41
N THR A 79 -22.77 -50.55 -3.55
CA THR A 79 -21.83 -49.53 -4.07
C THR A 79 -22.55 -48.27 -4.55
N ALA A 80 -23.68 -48.41 -5.23
CA ALA A 80 -24.49 -47.26 -5.68
C ALA A 80 -24.99 -46.44 -4.48
N LEU A 81 -25.54 -47.09 -3.45
CA LEU A 81 -25.97 -46.44 -2.20
C LEU A 81 -24.83 -45.72 -1.48
N ARG A 82 -23.62 -46.29 -1.49
CA ARG A 82 -22.44 -45.61 -0.92
C ARG A 82 -22.10 -44.34 -1.71
N LEU A 83 -22.05 -44.44 -3.04
CA LEU A 83 -21.77 -43.28 -3.91
C LEU A 83 -22.82 -42.18 -3.75
N ASP A 84 -24.10 -42.53 -3.59
CA ASP A 84 -25.18 -41.58 -3.29
C ASP A 84 -24.96 -40.84 -1.97
N SER A 85 -24.55 -41.58 -0.93
CA SER A 85 -24.24 -40.99 0.37
C SER A 85 -23.05 -40.02 0.29
N ASP A 86 -21.99 -40.42 -0.41
CA ASP A 86 -20.77 -39.63 -0.57
C ASP A 86 -21.03 -38.37 -1.41
N LEU A 87 -21.77 -38.50 -2.52
CA LEU A 87 -22.20 -37.39 -3.36
C LEU A 87 -23.07 -36.40 -2.55
N GLY A 88 -24.05 -36.91 -1.80
CA GLY A 88 -24.87 -36.08 -0.92
C GLY A 88 -24.08 -35.36 0.17
N ALA A 89 -22.99 -35.97 0.68
CA ALA A 89 -22.09 -35.32 1.62
C ALA A 89 -21.30 -34.18 0.97
N LYS A 90 -20.71 -34.43 -0.20
CA LYS A 90 -19.92 -33.45 -0.97
C LYS A 90 -20.76 -32.26 -1.45
N GLU A 91 -21.98 -32.51 -1.92
CA GLU A 91 -22.90 -31.43 -2.29
C GLU A 91 -23.27 -30.53 -1.11
N ARG A 92 -23.50 -31.10 0.07
CA ARG A 92 -23.78 -30.32 1.29
C ARG A 92 -22.59 -29.47 1.69
N GLU A 93 -21.38 -30.00 1.58
CA GLU A 93 -20.14 -29.26 1.83
C GLU A 93 -19.98 -28.11 0.84
N LEU A 94 -20.20 -28.37 -0.44
CA LEU A 94 -20.14 -27.36 -1.50
C LEU A 94 -21.17 -26.24 -1.28
N ARG A 95 -22.41 -26.58 -0.87
CA ARG A 95 -23.41 -25.56 -0.47
C ARG A 95 -22.93 -24.71 0.71
N ARG A 96 -22.28 -25.31 1.71
CA ARG A 96 -21.72 -24.58 2.87
C ARG A 96 -20.59 -23.63 2.45
N LEU A 97 -19.66 -24.07 1.60
CA LEU A 97 -18.57 -23.20 1.12
C LEU A 97 -19.09 -22.06 0.25
N ARG A 98 -20.07 -22.31 -0.63
CA ARG A 98 -20.72 -21.24 -1.41
C ARG A 98 -21.39 -20.20 -0.50
N ALA A 99 -22.12 -20.66 0.54
CA ALA A 99 -22.72 -19.75 1.52
C ALA A 99 -21.64 -18.94 2.29
N ARG A 100 -20.50 -19.55 2.59
CA ARG A 100 -19.35 -18.85 3.20
C ARG A 100 -18.79 -17.77 2.29
N ILE A 101 -18.64 -18.02 0.99
CA ILE A 101 -18.24 -16.98 0.03
C ILE A 101 -19.22 -15.83 0.07
N THR A 102 -20.53 -16.10 -0.01
CA THR A 102 -21.54 -15.04 0.05
C THR A 102 -21.44 -14.20 1.34
N ALA A 103 -21.19 -14.84 2.49
CA ALA A 103 -20.98 -14.12 3.75
C ALA A 103 -19.73 -13.24 3.72
N LEU A 104 -18.61 -13.76 3.21
CA LEU A 104 -17.35 -13.00 3.08
C LEU A 104 -17.48 -11.84 2.07
N GLU A 105 -18.26 -12.01 0.98
CA GLU A 105 -18.51 -10.95 0.01
C GLU A 105 -19.38 -9.81 0.57
N VAL A 106 -20.24 -10.10 1.56
CA VAL A 106 -20.99 -9.07 2.29
C VAL A 106 -20.09 -8.25 3.22
N GLU A 107 -19.04 -8.86 3.77
CA GLU A 107 -18.07 -8.18 4.65
C GLU A 107 -17.05 -7.33 3.89
N GLY A 108 -16.72 -7.72 2.65
CA GLY A 108 -15.70 -7.07 1.82
C GLY A 108 -15.82 -5.55 1.70
N PRO A 109 -16.98 -5.00 1.28
CA PRO A 109 -17.18 -3.56 1.18
C PRO A 109 -16.97 -2.83 2.51
N LYS A 110 -17.40 -3.43 3.63
CA LYS A 110 -17.27 -2.81 4.96
C LYS A 110 -15.81 -2.69 5.38
N LEU A 111 -15.00 -3.71 5.12
CA LEU A 111 -13.57 -3.69 5.44
C LEU A 111 -12.81 -2.69 4.57
N HIS A 112 -13.15 -2.58 3.29
CA HIS A 112 -12.52 -1.61 2.39
C HIS A 112 -12.92 -0.17 2.74
N GLU A 113 -14.18 0.07 3.10
CA GLU A 113 -14.60 1.38 3.65
C GLU A 113 -13.86 1.71 4.96
N ALA A 114 -13.59 0.71 5.80
CA ALA A 114 -12.77 0.93 7.00
C ALA A 114 -11.34 1.39 6.65
N VAL A 115 -10.71 0.83 5.61
CA VAL A 115 -9.40 1.33 5.13
C VAL A 115 -9.50 2.79 4.69
N ARG A 116 -10.54 3.15 3.94
CA ARG A 116 -10.76 4.54 3.49
C ARG A 116 -10.93 5.50 4.67
N LEU A 117 -11.73 5.13 5.66
CA LEU A 117 -11.95 5.94 6.87
C LEU A 117 -10.66 6.10 7.68
N ARG A 118 -9.91 5.02 7.92
CA ARG A 118 -8.62 5.08 8.62
C ARG A 118 -7.59 5.92 7.87
N ALA A 119 -7.58 5.87 6.54
CA ALA A 119 -6.69 6.71 5.73
C ALA A 119 -7.05 8.20 5.87
N GLN A 120 -8.35 8.54 5.93
CA GLN A 120 -8.80 9.91 6.18
C GLN A 120 -8.42 10.40 7.58
N GLU A 121 -8.56 9.56 8.60
CA GLU A 121 -8.10 9.88 9.97
C GLU A 121 -6.59 10.14 9.99
N LEU A 122 -5.80 9.29 9.33
CA LEU A 122 -4.35 9.48 9.21
C LEU A 122 -3.98 10.77 8.48
N ASP A 123 -4.69 11.14 7.41
CA ASP A 123 -4.45 12.39 6.70
C ASP A 123 -4.72 13.62 7.59
N VAL A 124 -5.75 13.57 8.44
CA VAL A 124 -6.05 14.64 9.42
C VAL A 124 -4.93 14.75 10.45
N GLU A 125 -4.54 13.63 11.07
CA GLU A 125 -3.46 13.61 12.08
C GLU A 125 -2.12 14.07 11.48
N LEU A 126 -1.81 13.64 10.25
CA LEU A 126 -0.60 14.07 9.55
C LEU A 126 -0.64 15.57 9.23
N GLY A 127 -1.82 16.09 8.87
CA GLY A 127 -2.03 17.53 8.63
C GLY A 127 -1.82 18.38 9.88
N LEU A 128 -2.36 17.94 11.03
CA LEU A 128 -2.14 18.58 12.33
C LEU A 128 -0.66 18.57 12.70
N TRP A 129 -0.02 17.41 12.62
CA TRP A 129 1.41 17.26 12.90
C TRP A 129 2.28 18.15 11.99
N CYS A 130 1.95 18.25 10.69
CA CYS A 130 2.69 19.13 9.77
C CYS A 130 2.52 20.61 10.12
N THR A 131 1.35 21.00 10.63
CA THR A 131 1.08 22.37 11.08
C THR A 131 1.88 22.69 12.34
N ASP A 132 1.86 21.80 13.33
CA ASP A 132 2.63 21.97 14.57
C ASP A 132 4.15 22.02 14.30
N ALA A 133 4.64 21.15 13.39
CA ALA A 133 6.03 21.15 12.98
C ALA A 133 6.41 22.44 12.22
N ALA A 134 5.52 22.98 11.40
CA ALA A 134 5.73 24.24 10.70
C ALA A 134 5.74 25.44 11.67
N ASP A 135 4.85 25.45 12.66
CA ASP A 135 4.80 26.48 13.71
C ASP A 135 6.09 26.46 14.55
N ALA A 136 6.63 25.26 14.85
CA ALA A 136 7.92 25.12 15.53
C ALA A 136 9.10 25.56 14.67
N LEU A 137 9.07 25.30 13.37
CA LEU A 137 10.12 25.68 12.42
C LEU A 137 10.13 27.19 12.12
N THR A 138 8.97 27.85 12.19
CA THR A 138 8.80 29.28 11.88
C THR A 138 9.76 30.19 12.66
N PRO A 139 9.86 30.15 14.00
CA PRO A 139 10.80 31.00 14.74
C PRO A 139 12.28 30.67 14.45
N GLU A 140 12.61 29.41 14.14
CA GLU A 140 13.97 29.01 13.73
C GLU A 140 14.35 29.66 12.40
N VAL A 141 13.43 29.60 11.42
CA VAL A 141 13.58 30.24 10.11
C VAL A 141 13.62 31.76 10.24
N GLU A 142 12.77 32.37 11.07
CA GLU A 142 12.79 33.81 11.32
C GLU A 142 14.11 34.26 11.97
N ALA A 143 14.65 33.49 12.91
CA ALA A 143 15.94 33.80 13.55
C ALA A 143 17.10 33.73 12.55
N ALA A 144 17.12 32.69 11.71
CA ALA A 144 18.11 32.56 10.64
C ALA A 144 17.96 33.67 9.58
N ALA A 145 16.72 34.01 9.21
CA ALA A 145 16.41 35.08 8.26
C ALA A 145 16.80 36.47 8.81
N LYS A 146 16.65 36.73 10.11
CA LYS A 146 17.12 37.98 10.75
C LYS A 146 18.62 38.19 10.61
N GLN A 147 19.42 37.13 10.76
CA GLN A 147 20.86 37.21 10.57
C GLN A 147 21.24 37.53 9.11
N LEU A 148 20.52 36.92 8.17
CA LEU A 148 20.68 37.20 6.73
C LEU A 148 20.22 38.63 6.38
N ALA A 149 19.08 39.07 6.91
CA ALA A 149 18.53 40.41 6.72
C ALA A 149 19.48 41.50 7.23
N ALA A 150 20.08 41.31 8.41
CA ALA A 150 21.07 42.24 8.95
C ALA A 150 22.35 42.34 8.09
N ALA A 151 22.74 41.25 7.41
CA ALA A 151 23.84 41.26 6.44
C ALA A 151 23.45 41.98 5.15
N ILE A 152 22.22 41.79 4.68
CA ILE A 152 21.63 42.46 3.51
C ILE A 152 21.48 43.98 3.76
N GLU A 153 21.07 44.40 4.94
CA GLU A 153 20.99 45.82 5.32
C GLU A 153 22.36 46.51 5.29
N LYS A 154 23.41 45.84 5.81
CA LYS A 154 24.80 46.33 5.70
C LYS A 154 25.24 46.42 4.23
N ALA A 155 24.86 45.44 3.40
CA ALA A 155 25.16 45.44 1.97
C ALA A 155 24.46 46.59 1.22
N HIS A 156 23.19 46.89 1.55
CA HIS A 156 22.48 48.05 1.02
C HIS A 156 23.10 49.38 1.47
N ALA A 157 23.55 49.47 2.72
CA ALA A 157 24.19 50.68 3.27
C ALA A 157 25.52 51.01 2.60
N ILE A 158 26.25 50.01 2.08
CA ILE A 158 27.52 50.20 1.36
C ILE A 158 27.32 50.86 -0.02
N GLY A 159 26.11 50.80 -0.60
CA GLY A 159 25.72 51.63 -1.74
C GLY A 159 26.55 51.41 -2.99
N GLY A 160 26.24 50.36 -3.77
CA GLY A 160 26.82 50.13 -5.09
C GLY A 160 25.82 49.44 -6.02
N PRO A 161 25.85 49.70 -7.33
CA PRO A 161 24.89 49.14 -8.29
C PRO A 161 24.88 47.59 -8.31
N THR A 162 26.01 46.96 -7.99
CA THR A 162 26.16 45.49 -7.92
C THR A 162 25.57 44.85 -6.67
N MET A 163 25.46 45.58 -5.55
CA MET A 163 24.93 45.04 -4.30
C MET A 163 23.40 45.03 -4.27
N ARG A 164 22.76 45.96 -4.98
CA ARG A 164 21.30 46.01 -5.14
C ARG A 164 20.78 44.90 -6.06
N ASP A 165 21.50 44.61 -7.14
CA ASP A 165 21.17 43.49 -8.03
C ASP A 165 21.39 42.11 -7.36
N PHE A 166 22.31 42.03 -6.39
CA PHE A 166 22.60 40.81 -5.61
C PHE A 166 21.48 40.48 -4.61
N THR A 167 20.89 41.49 -3.96
CA THR A 167 19.81 41.32 -2.98
C THR A 167 18.47 41.02 -3.64
N ASP A 168 18.18 41.63 -4.80
CA ASP A 168 16.97 41.34 -5.59
C ASP A 168 17.01 39.94 -6.26
N ALA A 169 18.20 39.34 -6.38
CA ALA A 169 18.43 38.06 -7.04
C ALA A 169 18.65 36.88 -6.07
N ALA A 170 18.18 36.95 -4.81
CA ALA A 170 18.44 36.02 -3.68
C ALA A 170 18.03 34.53 -3.91
N TYR A 171 18.61 33.96 -4.95
CA TYR A 171 19.07 32.61 -5.15
C TYR A 171 20.47 32.56 -4.53
N VAL A 172 20.83 31.53 -3.78
CA VAL A 172 22.21 31.38 -3.27
C VAL A 172 22.91 30.35 -4.15
N PRO A 173 23.45 30.76 -5.32
CA PRO A 173 24.14 29.83 -6.20
C PRO A 173 25.45 29.39 -5.57
N ARG A 174 25.86 28.15 -5.85
CA ARG A 174 27.25 27.76 -5.63
C ARG A 174 28.15 28.62 -6.54
N PRO A 175 29.23 29.26 -6.03
CA PRO A 175 30.10 30.12 -6.84
C PRO A 175 30.75 29.37 -8.03
N SER A 176 30.95 28.06 -7.90
CA SER A 176 31.36 27.18 -8.99
C SER A 176 30.15 26.69 -9.79
N GLY A 177 30.12 26.98 -11.09
CA GLY A 177 29.11 26.46 -12.02
C GLY A 177 27.80 27.26 -12.09
N PHE A 178 27.73 28.44 -11.48
CA PHE A 178 26.61 29.36 -11.69
C PHE A 178 26.69 30.01 -13.06
N MET A 179 25.60 29.89 -13.82
CA MET A 179 25.40 30.63 -15.07
C MET A 179 23.95 31.06 -15.17
N ARG A 180 23.71 32.35 -15.38
CA ARG A 180 22.36 32.85 -15.66
C ARG A 180 22.04 32.57 -17.12
N GLN A 181 21.04 31.73 -17.38
CA GLN A 181 20.65 31.33 -18.73
C GLN A 181 19.37 32.06 -19.16
N ARG A 182 19.32 32.47 -20.42
CA ARG A 182 18.16 33.13 -21.02
C ARG A 182 17.49 32.15 -21.98
N VAL A 183 16.24 31.79 -21.73
CA VAL A 183 15.41 30.98 -22.64
C VAL A 183 14.12 31.74 -22.94
N ASN A 184 13.43 31.39 -24.04
CA ASN A 184 12.34 32.11 -24.73
C ASN A 184 11.12 32.59 -23.89
N GLY A 185 11.16 32.52 -22.55
CA GLY A 185 10.16 33.09 -21.63
C GLY A 185 10.74 33.81 -20.41
N GLY A 186 12.07 33.97 -20.28
CA GLY A 186 12.67 34.69 -19.16
C GLY A 186 14.13 34.32 -18.85
N TRP A 187 14.64 34.88 -17.75
CA TRP A 187 15.91 34.47 -17.15
C TRP A 187 15.67 33.37 -16.13
N TYR A 188 16.49 32.33 -16.12
CA TYR A 188 16.56 31.38 -15.02
C TYR A 188 18.01 31.15 -14.60
N ASN A 189 18.17 30.69 -13.36
CA ASN A 189 19.47 30.42 -12.78
C ASN A 189 19.86 28.97 -13.09
N ALA A 190 20.94 28.74 -13.83
CA ALA A 190 21.56 27.43 -13.98
C ALA A 190 22.68 27.28 -12.95
N GLY A 191 22.67 26.14 -12.23
CA GLY A 191 23.57 25.86 -11.10
C GLY A 191 22.79 25.32 -9.91
N ALA A 192 23.46 24.76 -8.90
CA ALA A 192 22.78 24.26 -7.70
C ALA A 192 22.38 25.43 -6.77
N ASN A 193 21.14 25.41 -6.27
CA ASN A 193 20.67 26.32 -5.23
C ASN A 193 21.13 25.80 -3.87
N LEU A 194 21.91 26.58 -3.12
CA LEU A 194 22.37 26.18 -1.78
C LEU A 194 21.24 26.18 -0.73
N LEU A 195 20.06 26.72 -1.07
CA LEU A 195 18.85 26.61 -0.27
C LEU A 195 18.02 25.35 -0.61
N GLN A 196 18.39 24.60 -1.65
CA GLN A 196 17.82 23.28 -1.90
C GLN A 196 18.59 22.22 -1.10
N PRO A 197 17.91 21.18 -0.58
CA PRO A 197 18.58 20.09 0.12
C PRO A 197 19.68 19.51 -0.77
N SER A 198 20.87 19.29 -0.18
CA SER A 198 22.04 18.79 -0.91
C SER A 198 21.73 17.48 -1.63
N PRO A 199 22.22 17.27 -2.87
CA PRO A 199 22.14 15.97 -3.55
C PRO A 199 22.91 14.85 -2.82
N GLN A 200 23.70 15.19 -1.80
CA GLN A 200 24.43 14.26 -0.93
C GLN A 200 23.59 13.74 0.25
N GLY A 201 22.32 14.17 0.36
CA GLY A 201 21.38 13.69 1.37
C GLY A 201 20.95 14.75 2.39
N LEU A 202 19.97 14.38 3.21
CA LEU A 202 19.50 15.16 4.36
C LEU A 202 20.61 15.18 5.42
N GLY A 203 20.84 16.32 6.09
CA GLY A 203 21.70 16.37 7.29
C GLY A 203 21.19 15.45 8.40
N GLU A 204 22.02 15.09 9.38
CA GLU A 204 21.69 14.06 10.40
C GLU A 204 20.33 14.29 11.09
N GLU A 205 20.02 15.52 11.48
CA GLU A 205 18.72 15.87 12.11
C GLU A 205 17.54 15.73 11.15
N ALA A 206 17.70 16.19 9.91
CA ALA A 206 16.68 16.06 8.87
C ALA A 206 16.49 14.60 8.43
N ALA A 207 17.55 13.79 8.45
CA ALA A 207 17.52 12.36 8.19
C ALA A 207 16.80 11.61 9.33
N ALA A 208 17.01 12.00 10.59
CA ALA A 208 16.29 11.45 11.74
C ALA A 208 14.78 11.73 11.63
N ILE A 209 14.39 12.98 11.34
CA ILE A 209 12.97 13.35 11.12
C ILE A 209 12.38 12.58 9.94
N HIS A 210 13.12 12.51 8.81
CA HIS A 210 12.67 11.77 7.63
C HIS A 210 12.48 10.27 7.91
N SER A 211 13.40 9.64 8.64
CA SER A 211 13.32 8.21 8.97
C SER A 211 12.08 7.87 9.80
N GLN A 212 11.64 8.79 10.68
CA GLN A 212 10.45 8.60 11.52
C GLN A 212 9.15 8.78 10.71
N ILE A 213 9.10 9.74 9.79
CA ILE A 213 7.87 10.10 9.06
C ILE A 213 7.68 9.31 7.77
N SER A 214 8.76 8.89 7.12
CA SER A 214 8.72 8.13 5.86
C SER A 214 7.76 6.92 5.92
N PRO A 215 7.80 6.04 6.94
CA PRO A 215 6.84 4.93 7.02
C PRO A 215 5.38 5.38 7.17
N ILE A 216 5.14 6.51 7.85
CA ILE A 216 3.80 7.08 8.06
C ILE A 216 3.25 7.66 6.75
N ARG A 217 4.10 8.37 5.99
CA ARG A 217 3.75 8.84 4.64
C ARG A 217 3.46 7.69 3.69
N GLN A 218 4.22 6.60 3.78
CA GLN A 218 3.94 5.40 3.01
C GLN A 218 2.61 4.75 3.40
N ALA A 219 2.27 4.69 4.70
CA ALA A 219 0.97 4.22 5.16
C ALA A 219 -0.18 5.09 4.61
N ALA A 220 -0.04 6.41 4.63
CA ALA A 220 -1.03 7.35 4.07
C ALA A 220 -1.21 7.14 2.55
N LEU A 221 -0.10 7.02 1.81
CA LEU A 221 -0.14 6.73 0.37
C LEU A 221 -0.81 5.38 0.08
N ASN A 222 -0.46 4.34 0.83
CA ASN A 222 -1.06 3.02 0.68
C ASN A 222 -2.55 3.01 0.97
N GLY A 223 -3.01 3.77 1.97
CA GLY A 223 -4.43 3.95 2.26
C GLY A 223 -5.16 4.70 1.15
N LYS A 224 -4.56 5.78 0.63
CA LYS A 224 -5.15 6.61 -0.44
C LYS A 224 -5.28 5.89 -1.78
N VAL A 225 -4.30 5.06 -2.13
CA VAL A 225 -4.27 4.29 -3.39
C VAL A 225 -4.94 2.92 -3.23
N TYR A 226 -5.47 2.61 -2.04
CA TYR A 226 -6.07 1.30 -1.79
C TYR A 226 -7.26 1.05 -2.73
N PRO A 227 -7.27 -0.07 -3.49
CA PRO A 227 -8.30 -0.31 -4.48
C PRO A 227 -9.67 -0.58 -3.85
N GLU A 228 -10.72 -0.18 -4.56
CA GLU A 228 -12.09 -0.51 -4.18
C GLU A 228 -12.33 -2.02 -4.11
N TYR A 229 -13.34 -2.41 -3.34
CA TYR A 229 -13.71 -3.82 -3.23
C TYR A 229 -14.27 -4.35 -4.54
N VAL A 230 -13.67 -5.42 -5.06
CA VAL A 230 -14.14 -6.12 -6.25
C VAL A 230 -14.64 -7.53 -5.86
N PRO A 231 -15.95 -7.80 -6.02
CA PRO A 231 -16.53 -9.14 -5.81
C PRO A 231 -15.87 -10.19 -6.70
N LEU A 232 -15.80 -11.45 -6.25
CA LEU A 232 -15.07 -12.51 -6.97
C LEU A 232 -15.54 -12.65 -8.42
N ALA A 233 -16.84 -12.58 -8.66
CA ALA A 233 -17.43 -12.68 -10.00
C ALA A 233 -16.96 -11.61 -10.99
N ARG A 234 -16.49 -10.45 -10.48
CA ARG A 234 -16.04 -9.31 -11.28
C ARG A 234 -14.52 -9.12 -11.28
N ARG A 235 -13.77 -9.98 -10.58
CA ARG A 235 -12.31 -9.85 -10.52
C ARG A 235 -11.71 -10.09 -11.91
N PRO A 236 -10.71 -9.29 -12.33
CA PRO A 236 -9.97 -9.56 -13.55
C PRO A 236 -9.37 -10.97 -13.46
N ARG A 237 -9.76 -11.86 -14.38
CA ARG A 237 -9.09 -13.15 -14.49
C ARG A 237 -7.68 -12.88 -15.03
N PRO A 238 -6.62 -13.42 -14.39
CA PRO A 238 -5.28 -13.27 -14.94
C PRO A 238 -5.26 -13.78 -16.37
N TYR A 239 -4.65 -13.02 -17.29
CA TYR A 239 -4.47 -13.44 -18.68
C TYR A 239 -3.56 -14.69 -18.68
N VAL A 240 -4.16 -15.87 -18.87
CA VAL A 240 -3.42 -17.12 -19.04
C VAL A 240 -2.94 -17.20 -20.49
N ARG A 241 -1.75 -16.66 -20.77
CA ARG A 241 -1.06 -16.90 -22.04
C ARG A 241 -0.21 -18.17 -21.88
N LYS A 242 -0.68 -19.29 -22.47
CA LYS A 242 0.04 -20.57 -22.60
C LYS A 242 0.99 -20.90 -21.43
N GLY A 243 0.42 -21.26 -20.26
CA GLY A 243 1.15 -21.99 -19.22
C GLY A 243 1.99 -21.16 -18.23
N ILE A 244 1.94 -19.83 -18.27
CA ILE A 244 2.57 -18.99 -17.24
C ILE A 244 1.51 -18.09 -16.61
N GLU A 245 1.17 -18.35 -15.35
CA GLU A 245 0.36 -17.44 -14.53
C GLU A 245 1.19 -16.20 -14.19
N VAL A 246 0.91 -15.08 -14.86
CA VAL A 246 1.44 -13.79 -14.44
C VAL A 246 0.54 -13.28 -13.30
N ARG A 247 1.02 -13.40 -12.06
CA ARG A 247 0.40 -12.75 -10.90
C ARG A 247 0.54 -11.23 -11.02
N GLN A 248 -0.45 -10.56 -11.60
CA GLN A 248 -0.56 -9.11 -11.46
C GLN A 248 -1.26 -8.79 -10.14
N PHE A 249 -0.50 -8.77 -9.05
CA PHE A 249 -0.79 -7.93 -7.87
C PHE A 249 0.50 -7.71 -7.06
N GLY A 250 1.05 -6.50 -7.13
CA GLY A 250 1.47 -5.76 -5.93
C GLY A 250 2.69 -6.20 -5.12
N THR A 251 3.71 -6.86 -5.70
CA THR A 251 5.03 -6.92 -5.05
C THR A 251 6.00 -6.04 -5.84
N PRO A 252 6.58 -4.96 -5.26
CA PRO A 252 7.77 -4.38 -5.85
C PRO A 252 8.85 -5.47 -5.86
N ALA A 253 9.48 -5.65 -7.02
CA ALA A 253 10.59 -6.59 -7.16
C ALA A 253 11.64 -6.29 -6.08
N PRO A 254 12.21 -7.31 -5.39
CA PRO A 254 13.40 -7.07 -4.60
C PRO A 254 14.48 -6.51 -5.52
N ALA A 255 15.10 -5.41 -5.12
CA ALA A 255 16.19 -4.79 -5.84
C ALA A 255 17.24 -5.87 -6.13
N ALA A 256 17.50 -6.11 -7.42
CA ALA A 256 18.59 -6.97 -7.83
C ALA A 256 19.89 -6.33 -7.35
N ASP A 257 20.61 -7.05 -6.49
CA ASP A 257 22.01 -6.80 -6.16
C ASP A 257 22.77 -6.55 -7.46
N SER A 258 23.20 -5.30 -7.64
CA SER A 258 24.20 -4.94 -8.64
C SER A 258 25.57 -5.21 -8.02
N ALA A 259 25.97 -6.48 -8.03
CA ALA A 259 27.37 -6.86 -7.99
C ALA A 259 27.89 -6.92 -9.43
N GLU A 260 29.14 -6.48 -9.62
CA GLU A 260 29.95 -6.48 -10.86
C GLU A 260 29.81 -5.24 -11.75
N GLN A 261 30.60 -4.19 -11.45
CA GLN A 261 31.85 -3.86 -12.18
C GLN A 261 32.63 -2.75 -11.44
#